data_AF-V6S766-F1
#
_entry.id   AF-V6S766-F1
#
_cell.length_a   1.000
_cell.length_b   1.000
_cell.length_c   1.000
_cell.angle_alpha   90.00
_cell.angle_beta   90.00
_cell.angle_gamma   90.00
#
_symmetry.space_group_name_H-M   'P 1'
#
loop_
_entity.id
_entity.type
_entity.pdbx_description
1 polymer ?
#
loop_
_entity_poly.entity_id
_entity_poly.type
_entity_poly.pdbx_seq_one_letter_code
_entity_poly.pdbx_strand_id
1 'polypeptide(L)'
;MEIPKIKLLPNPETEEAKYAVGYKWNDIAGTRHFLGGKPDGLKEEEFPKCKDCGQEMTFYAQIDSIGDKYDLADCMVIHTFVCFDCFTVESQLNQTLA
;
A
#
# COMPACT_ATOMS: atom_id res chain seq x y z
N MET A 1 0.07 -10.65 -13.98
CA MET A 1 1.42 -10.99 -13.49
C MET A 1 1.36 -10.89 -11.96
N GLU A 2 2.03 -11.77 -11.21
CA GLU A 2 2.13 -11.64 -9.75
C GLU A 2 3.60 -11.47 -9.36
N ILE A 3 3.93 -10.34 -8.74
CA ILE A 3 5.24 -10.09 -8.13
C ILE A 3 5.28 -10.89 -6.82
N PRO A 4 6.39 -11.53 -6.42
CA PRO A 4 6.47 -12.17 -5.10
C PRO A 4 6.20 -11.17 -3.95
N LYS A 5 5.48 -11.60 -2.90
CA LYS A 5 5.22 -10.75 -1.73
C LYS A 5 6.52 -10.51 -0.95
N ILE A 6 6.86 -9.24 -0.74
CA ILE A 6 8.06 -8.81 0.00
C ILE A 6 7.61 -7.86 1.10
N LYS A 7 7.85 -8.22 2.36
CA LYS A 7 7.53 -7.35 3.50
C LYS A 7 8.39 -6.09 3.47
N LEU A 8 7.76 -4.93 3.70
CA LEU A 8 8.48 -3.69 3.96
C LEU A 8 8.42 -3.39 5.45
N LEU A 9 9.58 -3.09 6.04
CA LEU A 9 9.71 -2.73 7.46
C LEU A 9 10.22 -1.29 7.53
N PRO A 10 9.45 -0.36 8.13
CA PRO A 10 9.96 0.96 8.44
C PRO A 10 11.23 0.86 9.31
N ASN A 11 12.29 1.56 8.93
CA ASN A 11 13.54 1.64 9.67
C ASN A 11 13.92 3.11 9.95
N PRO A 12 13.22 3.78 10.87
CA PRO A 12 13.43 5.21 11.14
C PRO A 12 14.81 5.49 11.75
N GLU A 13 15.54 6.43 11.15
CA GLU A 13 16.91 6.76 11.57
C GLU A 13 16.99 7.84 12.65
N THR A 14 16.00 8.74 12.72
CA THR A 14 15.98 9.86 13.67
C THR A 14 14.94 9.65 14.77
N GLU A 15 15.09 10.35 15.90
CA GLU A 15 14.11 10.30 16.99
C GLU A 15 12.74 10.81 16.51
N GLU A 16 12.71 11.88 15.73
CA GLU A 16 11.48 12.43 15.15
C GLU A 16 10.77 11.40 14.25
N ALA A 17 11.53 10.63 13.47
CA ALA A 17 10.99 9.58 12.62
C ALA A 17 10.48 8.38 13.44
N LYS A 18 11.16 8.02 14.53
CA LYS A 18 10.69 6.96 15.45
C LYS A 18 9.35 7.32 16.08
N TYR A 19 9.16 8.58 16.46
CA TYR A 19 7.87 9.06 17.00
C TYR A 19 6.76 9.19 15.95
N ALA A 20 7.09 9.15 14.65
CA ALA A 20 6.11 9.20 13.58
C ALA A 20 5.47 7.84 13.29
N VAL A 21 6.18 6.74 13.56
CA VAL A 21 5.78 5.38 13.17
C VAL A 21 5.01 4.70 14.30
N GLY A 22 3.89 4.07 13.96
CA GLY A 22 3.06 3.28 14.86
C GLY A 22 1.92 4.07 15.51
N TYR A 23 1.02 3.33 16.16
CA TYR A 23 -0.16 3.88 16.82
C TYR A 23 -0.11 3.60 18.32
N LYS A 24 -0.71 4.50 19.10
CA LYS A 24 -0.83 4.35 20.54
C LYS A 24 -1.79 3.24 20.95
N TRP A 25 -2.81 2.97 20.13
CA TRP A 25 -3.93 2.07 20.47
C TRP A 25 -4.23 1.02 19.40
N ASN A 26 -3.32 0.81 18.44
CA ASN A 26 -3.48 -0.15 17.34
C ASN A 26 -2.12 -0.79 17.01
N ASP A 27 -2.01 -2.11 17.15
CA ASP A 27 -0.76 -2.83 16.90
C ASP A 27 -0.62 -3.34 15.45
N ILE A 28 -1.66 -3.18 14.63
CA ILE A 28 -1.74 -3.72 13.27
C ILE A 28 -1.52 -2.60 12.24
N ALA A 29 -2.20 -1.45 12.40
CA ALA A 29 -2.04 -0.31 11.50
C ALA A 29 -0.60 0.23 11.52
N GLY A 30 -0.09 0.57 10.35
CA GLY A 30 1.31 0.95 10.12
C GLY A 30 2.31 -0.19 10.12
N THR A 31 1.83 -1.43 10.18
CA THR A 31 2.68 -2.60 9.97
C THR A 31 2.40 -3.29 8.64
N ARG A 32 1.32 -2.97 7.91
CA ARG A 32 0.84 -3.76 6.75
C ARG A 32 1.49 -3.37 5.40
N HIS A 33 2.69 -2.80 5.43
CA HIS A 33 3.43 -2.44 4.22
C HIS A 33 4.04 -3.68 3.52
N PHE A 34 3.89 -3.78 2.19
CA PHE A 34 4.57 -4.80 1.38
C PHE A 34 4.63 -4.43 -0.12
N LEU A 35 5.55 -5.05 -0.84
CA LEU A 35 5.60 -5.07 -2.31
C LEU A 35 5.02 -6.40 -2.83
N GLY A 36 4.38 -6.36 -4.00
CA GLY A 36 3.89 -7.55 -4.70
C GLY A 36 2.93 -8.43 -3.90
N GLY A 37 2.69 -9.64 -4.39
CA GLY A 37 1.69 -10.56 -3.88
C GLY A 37 0.28 -10.08 -4.18
N LYS A 38 -0.64 -10.38 -3.26
CA LYS A 38 -2.04 -9.93 -3.34
C LYS A 38 -2.27 -8.78 -2.35
N PRO A 39 -2.94 -7.69 -2.77
CA PRO A 39 -3.36 -6.63 -1.87
C PRO A 39 -4.34 -7.17 -0.82
N ASP A 40 -4.30 -6.61 0.38
CA ASP A 40 -5.28 -6.94 1.41
C ASP A 40 -6.58 -6.16 1.13
N GLY A 41 -7.74 -6.80 1.30
CA GLY A 41 -9.04 -6.12 1.22
C GLY A 41 -9.46 -5.59 -0.16
N LEU A 42 -8.71 -5.90 -1.22
CA LEU A 42 -9.02 -5.49 -2.59
C LEU A 42 -9.04 -6.70 -3.53
N LYS A 43 -10.08 -6.82 -4.36
CA LYS A 43 -10.21 -7.91 -5.32
C LYS A 43 -9.60 -7.54 -6.68
N GLU A 44 -9.21 -8.55 -7.45
CA GLU A 44 -8.60 -8.35 -8.77
C GLU A 44 -9.53 -7.60 -9.74
N GLU A 45 -10.86 -7.75 -9.62
CA GLU A 45 -11.81 -7.01 -10.47
C GLU A 45 -11.85 -5.49 -10.19
N GLU A 46 -11.28 -5.07 -9.06
CA GLU A 46 -11.19 -3.65 -8.66
C GLU A 46 -9.87 -3.01 -9.11
N PHE A 47 -8.97 -3.78 -9.74
CA PHE A 47 -7.69 -3.27 -10.21
C PHE A 47 -7.90 -2.27 -11.36
N PRO A 48 -7.12 -1.17 -11.38
CA PRO A 48 -7.28 -0.17 -12.42
C PRO A 48 -6.82 -0.72 -13.78
N LYS A 49 -7.44 -0.19 -14.84
CA LYS A 49 -6.94 -0.36 -16.22
C LYS A 49 -6.03 0.80 -16.58
N CYS A 50 -4.93 0.50 -17.26
CA CYS A 50 -4.01 1.49 -17.78
C CYS A 50 -4.73 2.44 -18.73
N LYS A 51 -4.57 3.75 -18.52
CA LYS A 51 -5.21 4.80 -19.34
C LYS A 51 -4.68 4.85 -20.77
N ASP A 52 -3.49 4.30 -21.02
CA ASP A 52 -2.84 4.35 -22.33
C ASP A 52 -3.15 3.13 -23.21
N CYS A 53 -3.12 1.91 -22.65
CA CYS A 53 -3.33 0.67 -23.40
C CYS A 53 -4.62 -0.09 -23.04
N GLY A 54 -5.35 0.35 -22.00
CA GLY A 54 -6.58 -0.28 -21.54
C GLY A 54 -6.41 -1.64 -20.85
N GLN A 55 -5.18 -2.15 -20.71
CA GLN A 55 -4.89 -3.41 -20.03
C GLN A 55 -5.01 -3.25 -18.51
N GLU A 56 -5.39 -4.33 -17.83
CA GLU A 56 -5.37 -4.38 -16.36
C GLU A 56 -3.94 -4.17 -15.84
N MET A 57 -3.81 -3.37 -14.77
CA MET A 57 -2.51 -3.05 -14.19
C MET A 57 -2.09 -4.09 -13.15
N THR A 58 -0.77 -4.26 -12.98
CA THR A 58 -0.22 -5.18 -11.99
C THR A 58 -0.11 -4.50 -10.63
N PHE A 59 -0.64 -5.13 -9.59
CA PHE A 59 -0.44 -4.69 -8.22
C PHE A 59 1.06 -4.68 -7.87
N TYR A 60 1.53 -3.55 -7.35
CA TYR A 60 2.94 -3.31 -7.09
C TYR A 60 3.26 -3.20 -5.61
N ALA A 61 2.45 -2.47 -4.84
CA ALA A 61 2.71 -2.25 -3.43
C ALA A 61 1.45 -1.91 -2.63
N GLN A 62 1.44 -2.33 -1.36
CA GLN A 62 0.54 -1.83 -0.32
C GLN A 62 1.37 -0.99 0.64
N ILE A 63 1.02 0.28 0.77
CA ILE A 63 1.64 1.22 1.70
C ILE A 63 0.60 1.57 2.74
N ASP A 64 0.82 1.12 3.97
CA ASP A 64 -0.05 1.40 5.10
C ASP A 64 0.10 2.86 5.58
N SER A 65 -0.81 3.27 6.45
CA SER A 65 -0.68 4.49 7.24
C SER A 65 0.60 4.46 8.09
N ILE A 66 1.20 5.61 8.42
CA ILE A 66 2.51 5.60 9.11
C ILE A 66 2.34 5.47 10.63
N GLY A 67 1.35 6.15 11.21
CA GLY A 67 1.10 6.24 12.64
C GLY A 67 0.06 7.30 12.97
N ASP A 68 -0.27 7.50 14.26
CA ASP A 68 -1.37 8.39 14.70
C ASP A 68 -1.34 9.79 14.07
N LYS A 69 -0.13 10.34 13.87
CA LYS A 69 0.06 11.70 13.32
C LYS A 69 -0.17 11.77 11.80
N TYR A 70 0.06 10.68 11.10
CA TYR A 70 0.05 10.59 9.64
C TYR A 70 -0.84 9.41 9.21
N ASP A 71 -2.00 9.33 9.85
CA ASP A 71 -3.02 8.32 9.58
C ASP A 71 -3.73 8.62 8.26
N LEU A 72 -3.96 7.59 7.45
CA LEU A 72 -4.72 7.71 6.22
C LEU A 72 -6.18 7.38 6.54
N ALA A 73 -6.97 8.43 6.79
CA ALA A 73 -8.38 8.32 7.15
C ALA A 73 -8.59 7.40 8.37
N ASP A 74 -9.17 6.21 8.20
CA ASP A 74 -9.45 5.25 9.28
C ASP A 74 -8.50 4.05 9.16
N CYS A 75 -7.20 4.29 9.33
CA CYS A 75 -6.15 3.28 9.12
C CYS A 75 -6.24 2.61 7.73
N MET A 76 -6.50 3.39 6.68
CA MET A 76 -6.52 2.89 5.29
C MET A 76 -5.10 2.63 4.77
N VAL A 77 -5.04 1.91 3.65
CA VAL A 77 -3.79 1.63 2.92
C VAL A 77 -3.87 2.15 1.49
N ILE A 78 -2.72 2.50 0.94
CA ILE A 78 -2.57 2.84 -0.47
C ILE A 78 -2.17 1.57 -1.23
N HIS A 79 -2.98 1.15 -2.19
CA HIS A 79 -2.60 0.17 -3.19
C HIS A 79 -2.06 0.88 -4.42
N THR A 80 -0.86 0.49 -4.86
CA THR A 80 -0.19 1.06 -6.04
C THR A 80 -0.09 0.01 -7.12
N PHE A 81 -0.36 0.41 -8.36
CA PHE A 81 -0.42 -0.43 -9.54
C PHE A 81 0.48 0.12 -10.63
N VAL A 82 1.08 -0.78 -11.41
CA VAL A 82 1.97 -0.43 -12.53
C VAL A 82 1.51 -1.18 -13.78
N CYS A 83 1.41 -0.47 -14.90
CA CYS A 83 1.34 -1.09 -16.22
C CYS A 83 2.76 -1.30 -16.72
N PHE A 84 3.23 -2.54 -16.83
CA PHE A 84 4.61 -2.80 -17.26
C PHE A 84 4.85 -2.60 -18.77
N ASP A 85 3.80 -2.49 -19.57
CA ASP A 85 3.91 -2.18 -21.00
C ASP A 85 4.05 -0.66 -21.26
N CYS A 86 3.36 0.16 -20.47
CA CYS A 86 3.31 1.62 -20.66
C CYS A 86 4.08 2.41 -19.59
N PHE A 87 4.48 1.77 -18.49
CA PHE A 87 5.08 2.37 -17.29
C PHE A 87 4.22 3.43 -16.59
N THR A 88 2.90 3.43 -16.84
CA THR A 88 1.94 4.26 -16.13
C THR A 88 1.66 3.68 -14.75
N VAL A 89 1.46 4.56 -13.77
CA VAL A 89 1.20 4.22 -12.36
C VAL A 89 -0.16 4.76 -11.95
N GLU A 90 -0.89 3.98 -11.16
CA GLU A 90 -2.14 4.40 -10.53
C GLU A 90 -2.16 3.94 -9.07
N SER A 91 -2.79 4.72 -8.19
CA SER A 91 -2.93 4.39 -6.78
C SER A 91 -4.37 4.57 -6.32
N GLN A 92 -4.81 3.68 -5.43
CA GLN A 92 -6.12 3.71 -4.79
C GLN A 92 -5.93 3.71 -3.27
N LEU A 93 -6.78 4.45 -2.55
CA LEU A 93 -6.84 4.42 -1.09
C LEU A 93 -8.00 3.50 -0.69
N ASN A 94 -7.72 2.41 0.05
CA ASN A 94 -8.72 1.41 0.40
C ASN A 94 -8.71 1.08 1.90
N GLN A 95 -9.89 0.78 2.44
CA GLN A 95 -10.03 0.22 3.77
C GLN A 95 -9.62 -1.25 3.72
N THR A 96 -8.78 -1.68 4.65
CA THR A 96 -8.48 -3.10 4.86
C THR A 96 -8.92 -3.51 6.24
N LEU A 97 -9.08 -4.81 6.47
CA LEU A 97 -9.40 -5.31 7.82
C LEU A 97 -8.25 -4.88 8.75
N ALA A 98 -8.60 -4.06 9.74
CA ALA A 98 -7.72 -3.72 10.86
C ALA A 98 -7.63 -4.91 11.80
#